data_AF-A0A1G2I1K4-F1
#
_entry.id   AF-A0A1G2I1K4-F1
#
_cell.length_a   1.000
_cell.length_b   1.000
_cell.length_c   1.000
_cell.angle_alpha   90.00
_cell.angle_beta   90.00
_cell.angle_gamma   90.00
#
_symmetry.space_group_name_H-M   'P 1'
#
loop_
_entity.id
_entity.type
_entity.pdbx_description
1 polymer ?
#
loop_
_entity_poly.entity_id
_entity_poly.type
_entity_poly.pdbx_seq_one_letter_code
_entity_poly.pdbx_strand_id
1 'polypeptide(L)'
;MKKTKKHSLVDNILLYLKDTSRDLLDISVMIVFQPHKFIREYGVSIYGSSNRYYTSNSVSNLRRSPCFIVKNDTFYLSDRGRIKIIKSVIGDKKRIKTWDNKWRAIIFDIPETNRKERNFLRKELKWMGFRELQHSIWITPYDIEKELLTLLKLWHTNFRGDIRFLVIEKITDDQYFKSLFSIKK
;
A
#
# COMPACT_ATOMS: atom_id res chain seq x y z
N MET A 1 20.51 -0.96 -20.82
CA MET A 1 19.96 -2.13 -20.10
C MET A 1 19.50 -1.70 -18.70
N LYS A 2 18.20 -1.74 -18.39
CA LYS A 2 17.70 -1.46 -17.03
C LYS A 2 18.13 -2.63 -16.12
N LYS A 3 18.99 -2.38 -15.12
CA LYS A 3 19.35 -3.38 -14.11
C LYS A 3 18.05 -3.86 -13.44
N THR A 4 17.67 -5.13 -13.66
CA THR A 4 16.59 -5.78 -12.91
C THR A 4 17.00 -5.78 -11.44
N LYS A 5 16.26 -5.03 -10.62
CA LYS A 5 16.55 -4.89 -9.19
C LYS A 5 16.33 -6.26 -8.54
N LYS A 6 17.38 -6.87 -8.00
CA LYS A 6 17.27 -8.16 -7.30
C LYS A 6 16.37 -7.96 -6.07
N HIS A 7 15.19 -8.57 -6.08
CA HIS A 7 14.23 -8.46 -4.97
C HIS A 7 14.68 -9.31 -3.78
N SER A 8 14.53 -8.78 -2.56
CA SER A 8 14.79 -9.56 -1.35
C SER A 8 13.72 -10.64 -1.16
N LEU A 9 13.99 -11.67 -0.34
CA LEU A 9 12.98 -12.70 -0.03
C LEU A 9 11.72 -12.08 0.60
N VAL A 10 11.88 -11.04 1.43
CA VAL A 10 10.75 -10.26 1.98
C VAL A 10 9.91 -9.67 0.84
N ASP A 11 10.55 -9.03 -0.16
CA ASP A 11 9.84 -8.41 -1.26
C ASP A 11 9.10 -9.43 -2.12
N ASN A 12 9.71 -10.59 -2.39
CA ASN A 12 9.06 -11.67 -3.14
C ASN A 12 7.83 -12.22 -2.40
N ILE A 13 7.92 -12.43 -1.08
CA ILE A 13 6.78 -12.87 -0.28
C ILE A 13 5.68 -11.81 -0.28
N LEU A 14 6.03 -10.53 -0.11
CA LEU A 14 5.02 -9.46 -0.13
C LEU A 14 4.35 -9.32 -1.50
N LEU A 15 5.09 -9.50 -2.59
CA LEU A 15 4.53 -9.54 -3.95
C LEU A 15 3.57 -10.71 -4.12
N TYR A 16 3.99 -11.91 -3.73
CA TYR A 16 3.13 -13.08 -3.75
C TYR A 16 1.85 -12.87 -2.93
N LEU A 17 1.97 -12.35 -1.70
CA LEU A 17 0.82 -12.05 -0.85
C LEU A 17 -0.07 -10.97 -1.48
N LYS A 18 0.50 -9.96 -2.13
CA LYS A 18 -0.27 -8.97 -2.90
C LYS A 18 -1.11 -9.62 -3.99
N ASP A 19 -0.51 -10.55 -4.72
CA ASP A 19 -1.14 -11.17 -5.89
C ASP A 19 -2.18 -12.23 -5.49
N THR A 20 -1.94 -12.97 -4.41
CA THR A 20 -2.86 -14.02 -3.91
C THR A 20 -3.94 -13.52 -2.96
N SER A 21 -3.68 -12.40 -2.27
CA SER A 21 -4.58 -11.87 -1.23
C SER A 21 -5.17 -10.52 -1.62
N ARG A 22 -5.15 -10.14 -2.90
CA ARG A 22 -5.55 -8.80 -3.37
C ARG A 22 -6.92 -8.36 -2.82
N ASP A 23 -7.85 -9.30 -2.74
CA ASP A 23 -9.20 -9.06 -2.22
C ASP A 23 -9.32 -9.28 -0.70
N LEU A 24 -8.37 -10.03 -0.11
CA LEU A 24 -8.31 -10.45 1.30
C LEU A 24 -7.46 -9.55 2.20
N LEU A 25 -6.96 -8.41 1.71
CA LEU A 25 -6.23 -7.42 2.52
C LEU A 25 -7.13 -6.61 3.47
N ASP A 26 -8.33 -7.13 3.78
CA ASP A 26 -9.14 -6.63 4.89
C ASP A 26 -8.37 -6.84 6.21
N ILE A 27 -8.40 -5.84 7.08
CA ILE A 27 -7.69 -5.86 8.37
C ILE A 27 -8.20 -7.00 9.26
N SER A 28 -9.46 -7.42 9.07
CA SER A 28 -10.09 -8.54 9.77
C SER A 28 -9.48 -9.90 9.43
N VAL A 29 -8.78 -10.04 8.30
CA VAL A 29 -8.20 -11.31 7.87
C VAL A 29 -6.75 -11.42 8.33
N MET A 30 -6.47 -12.41 9.17
CA MET A 30 -5.12 -12.77 9.57
C MET A 30 -4.42 -13.55 8.46
N ILE A 31 -3.36 -12.98 7.88
CA ILE A 31 -2.56 -13.64 6.84
C ILE A 31 -1.41 -14.39 7.49
N VAL A 32 -1.40 -15.71 7.30
CA VAL A 32 -0.44 -16.65 7.89
C VAL A 32 0.26 -17.42 6.79
N PHE A 33 1.57 -17.62 6.91
CA PHE A 33 2.30 -18.48 6.00
C PHE A 33 3.48 -19.19 6.67
N GLN A 34 3.90 -20.28 6.05
CA GLN A 34 5.09 -21.04 6.43
C GLN A 34 6.17 -20.86 5.34
N PRO A 35 7.30 -20.21 5.66
CA PRO A 35 8.31 -19.90 4.65
C PRO A 35 8.83 -21.14 3.91
N HIS A 36 9.00 -22.26 4.60
CA HIS A 36 9.51 -23.49 3.99
C HIS A 36 8.56 -24.05 2.92
N LYS A 37 7.24 -23.99 3.15
CA LYS A 37 6.21 -24.40 2.18
C LYS A 37 6.20 -23.44 1.00
N PHE A 38 6.21 -22.13 1.27
CA PHE A 38 6.24 -21.09 0.25
C PHE A 38 7.47 -21.21 -0.68
N ILE A 39 8.67 -21.36 -0.12
CA ILE A 39 9.91 -21.48 -0.89
C ILE A 39 9.89 -22.73 -1.77
N ARG A 40 9.38 -23.85 -1.26
CA ARG A 40 9.28 -25.13 -1.97
C ARG A 40 8.25 -25.08 -3.11
N GLU A 41 7.09 -24.45 -2.87
CA GLU A 41 5.94 -24.47 -3.77
C GLU A 41 6.05 -23.42 -4.89
N TYR A 42 6.58 -22.23 -4.59
CA TYR A 42 6.69 -21.14 -5.55
C TYR A 42 8.08 -21.01 -6.18
N GLY A 43 8.98 -21.97 -5.92
CA GLY A 43 10.29 -22.04 -6.55
C GLY A 43 11.08 -20.74 -6.42
N VAL A 44 10.95 -20.03 -5.28
CA VAL A 44 11.67 -18.78 -5.05
C VAL A 44 13.15 -19.12 -4.94
N SER A 45 13.80 -19.16 -6.10
CA SER A 45 15.21 -19.46 -6.23
C SER A 45 15.96 -18.29 -5.60
N ILE A 46 16.37 -18.50 -4.36
CA ILE A 46 17.47 -17.78 -3.76
C ILE A 46 18.67 -18.25 -4.58
N TYR A 47 18.91 -17.59 -5.72
CA TYR A 47 19.90 -18.02 -6.73
C TYR A 47 21.20 -18.48 -6.06
N GLY A 48 21.49 -19.77 -6.19
CA GLY A 48 22.71 -20.42 -5.74
C GLY A 48 22.46 -21.56 -4.76
N SER A 49 22.53 -22.78 -5.30
CA SER A 49 22.84 -24.05 -4.62
C SER A 49 21.68 -24.93 -4.12
N SER A 50 21.84 -26.20 -4.49
CA SER A 50 21.11 -27.42 -4.12
C SER A 50 21.31 -27.81 -2.64
N ASN A 51 21.32 -26.85 -1.71
CA ASN A 51 21.72 -27.14 -0.34
C ASN A 51 20.69 -26.70 0.70
N ARG A 52 20.20 -27.66 1.50
CA ARG A 52 19.20 -27.49 2.59
C ARG A 52 19.58 -26.39 3.60
N TYR A 53 20.86 -26.05 3.70
CA TYR A 53 21.44 -25.07 4.63
C TYR A 53 21.24 -23.58 4.27
N TYR A 54 20.78 -23.24 3.05
CA TYR A 54 20.49 -21.84 2.67
C TYR A 54 19.15 -21.30 3.19
N THR A 55 18.34 -22.18 3.78
CA THR A 55 17.06 -21.82 4.39
C THR A 55 17.23 -21.03 5.69
N SER A 56 18.30 -21.26 6.47
CA SER A 56 18.46 -20.63 7.80
C SER A 56 18.71 -19.12 7.72
N ASN A 57 19.66 -18.66 6.90
CA ASN A 57 19.99 -17.23 6.78
C ASN A 57 18.88 -16.42 6.12
N SER A 58 18.19 -16.98 5.13
CA SER A 58 17.09 -16.29 4.44
C SER A 58 15.85 -16.19 5.33
N VAL A 59 15.55 -17.24 6.10
CA VAL A 59 14.50 -17.22 7.12
C VAL A 59 14.89 -16.31 8.30
N SER A 60 16.16 -16.22 8.68
CA SER A 60 16.60 -15.29 9.74
C SER A 60 16.37 -13.83 9.33
N ASN A 61 16.58 -13.49 8.06
CA ASN A 61 16.23 -12.18 7.51
C ASN A 61 14.72 -11.91 7.54
N LEU A 62 13.88 -12.91 7.29
CA LEU A 62 12.43 -12.78 7.45
C LEU A 62 12.04 -12.52 8.90
N ARG A 63 12.66 -13.23 9.86
CA ARG A 63 12.39 -13.02 11.30
C ARG A 63 12.75 -11.62 11.77
N ARG A 64 13.79 -11.02 11.18
CA ARG A 64 14.23 -9.64 11.49
C ARG A 64 13.41 -8.58 10.77
N SER A 65 12.60 -8.95 9.77
CA SER A 65 11.81 -8.00 9.00
C SER A 65 10.63 -7.48 9.82
N PRO A 66 10.39 -6.16 9.88
CA PRO A 66 9.23 -5.62 10.57
C PRO A 66 7.91 -5.92 9.85
N CYS A 67 7.95 -6.51 8.65
CA CYS A 67 6.77 -6.89 7.88
C CYS A 67 6.09 -8.17 8.39
N PHE A 68 6.75 -8.91 9.28
CA PHE A 68 6.25 -10.18 9.79
C PHE A 68 6.37 -10.25 11.31
N ILE A 69 5.42 -10.92 11.94
CA ILE A 69 5.46 -11.33 13.35
C ILE A 69 5.62 -12.84 13.36
N VAL A 70 6.47 -13.37 14.23
CA VAL A 70 6.75 -14.82 14.28
C VAL A 70 6.30 -15.39 15.61
N LYS A 71 5.47 -16.43 15.57
CA LYS A 71 5.04 -17.21 16.75
C LYS A 71 5.12 -18.69 16.40
N ASN A 72 5.81 -19.49 17.21
CA ASN A 72 5.97 -20.94 17.02
C ASN A 72 6.31 -21.31 15.56
N ASP A 73 7.36 -20.68 15.01
CA ASP A 73 7.84 -20.82 13.62
C ASP A 73 6.83 -20.50 12.50
N THR A 74 5.68 -19.93 12.87
CA THR A 74 4.65 -19.47 11.96
C THR A 74 4.78 -17.96 11.76
N PHE A 75 4.72 -17.51 10.50
CA PHE A 75 4.87 -16.12 10.13
C PHE A 75 3.49 -15.50 9.88
N TYR A 76 3.24 -14.39 10.55
CA TYR A 76 2.02 -13.60 10.47
C TYR A 76 2.37 -12.27 9.79
N LEU A 77 1.56 -11.83 8.84
CA LEU A 77 1.75 -10.51 8.25
C LEU A 77 1.47 -9.42 9.28
N SER A 78 2.44 -8.54 9.53
CA SER A 78 2.26 -7.40 10.42
C SER A 78 1.53 -6.26 9.72
N ASP A 79 1.06 -5.27 10.47
CA ASP A 79 0.48 -4.05 9.90
C ASP A 79 1.46 -3.30 9.00
N ARG A 80 2.76 -3.33 9.31
CA ARG A 80 3.79 -2.76 8.43
C ARG A 80 3.90 -3.52 7.11
N GLY A 81 3.78 -4.85 7.15
CA GLY A 81 3.71 -5.69 5.96
C GLY A 81 2.49 -5.35 5.11
N ARG A 82 1.31 -5.24 5.74
CA ARG A 82 0.05 -4.82 5.10
C ARG A 82 0.17 -3.45 4.45
N ILE A 83 0.66 -2.44 5.18
CA ILE A 83 0.91 -1.09 4.64
C ILE A 83 1.79 -1.17 3.39
N LYS A 84 2.88 -1.95 3.42
CA LYS A 84 3.78 -2.09 2.27
C LYS A 84 3.09 -2.72 1.06
N ILE A 85 2.25 -3.74 1.27
CA ILE A 85 1.45 -4.35 0.20
C ILE A 85 0.45 -3.35 -0.37
N ILE A 86 -0.35 -2.68 0.47
CA ILE A 86 -1.35 -1.71 0.02
C ILE A 86 -0.70 -0.56 -0.74
N LYS A 87 0.47 -0.08 -0.27
CA LYS A 87 1.26 0.91 -0.99
C LYS A 87 1.70 0.42 -2.37
N SER A 88 2.05 -0.86 -2.51
CA SER A 88 2.33 -1.45 -3.83
C SER A 88 1.09 -1.45 -4.73
N VAL A 89 -0.09 -1.78 -4.21
CA VAL A 89 -1.35 -1.78 -4.98
C VAL A 89 -1.69 -0.38 -5.48
N ILE A 90 -1.61 0.64 -4.62
CA ILE A 90 -1.78 2.05 -5.02
C ILE A 90 -0.77 2.43 -6.11
N GLY A 91 0.49 2.02 -5.93
CA GLY A 91 1.54 2.23 -6.93
C GLY A 91 1.20 1.63 -8.30
N ASP A 92 0.57 0.47 -8.34
CA ASP A 92 0.12 -0.19 -9.58
C ASP A 92 -1.04 0.59 -10.23
N LYS A 93 -2.07 0.95 -9.45
CA LYS A 93 -3.23 1.74 -9.94
C LYS A 93 -2.80 3.07 -10.55
N LYS A 94 -1.86 3.77 -9.91
CA LYS A 94 -1.27 5.01 -10.44
C LYS A 94 -0.56 4.83 -11.78
N ARG A 95 0.06 3.68 -12.03
CA ARG A 95 0.78 3.41 -13.29
C ARG A 95 -0.16 3.08 -14.44
N ILE A 96 -1.26 2.38 -14.16
CA ILE A 96 -2.26 1.99 -15.16
C ILE A 96 -3.00 3.22 -15.71
N LYS A 97 -3.15 4.29 -14.91
CA LYS A 97 -3.77 5.58 -15.31
C LYS A 97 -5.18 5.43 -15.91
N THR A 98 -5.95 4.45 -15.47
CA THR A 98 -7.37 4.32 -15.83
C THR A 98 -8.18 5.33 -15.01
N TRP A 99 -8.87 6.23 -15.70
CA TRP A 99 -9.86 7.13 -15.12
C TRP A 99 -11.24 6.71 -15.58
N ASP A 100 -12.18 6.58 -14.65
CA ASP A 100 -13.57 6.17 -14.87
C ASP A 100 -14.53 7.37 -14.92
N ASN A 101 -14.00 8.55 -15.27
CA ASN A 101 -14.72 9.83 -15.28
C ASN A 101 -15.22 10.31 -13.91
N LYS A 102 -14.79 9.70 -12.80
CA LYS A 102 -15.12 10.15 -11.44
C LYS A 102 -13.89 10.64 -10.71
N TRP A 103 -14.01 11.71 -9.94
CA TRP A 103 -12.99 12.17 -9.01
C TRP A 103 -13.16 11.48 -7.67
N ARG A 104 -12.05 11.09 -7.05
CA ARG A 104 -12.01 10.60 -5.68
C ARG A 104 -11.50 11.70 -4.82
N ALA A 105 -12.28 12.09 -3.83
CA ALA A 105 -11.96 13.19 -2.94
C ALA A 105 -11.80 12.71 -1.50
N ILE A 106 -10.88 13.35 -0.81
CA ILE A 106 -10.75 13.30 0.63
C ILE A 106 -10.93 14.71 1.14
N ILE A 107 -11.90 14.86 2.03
CA ILE A 107 -12.05 16.07 2.83
C ILE A 107 -11.71 15.73 4.27
N PHE A 108 -11.08 16.66 4.97
CA PHE A 108 -10.84 16.49 6.39
C PHE A 108 -10.90 17.81 7.14
N ASP A 109 -11.27 17.71 8.41
CA ASP A 109 -11.10 18.77 9.39
C ASP A 109 -10.29 18.21 10.56
N ILE A 110 -9.02 18.59 10.63
CA ILE A 110 -8.07 18.17 11.67
C ILE A 110 -7.59 19.43 12.40
N PRO A 111 -7.89 19.59 13.70
CA PRO A 111 -7.55 20.77 14.48
C PRO A 111 -6.06 21.11 14.45
N GLU A 112 -5.73 22.38 14.64
CA GLU A 112 -4.33 22.85 14.63
C GLU A 112 -3.47 22.19 15.71
N THR A 113 -4.07 21.82 16.84
CA THR A 113 -3.40 21.04 17.90
C THR A 113 -2.86 19.70 17.41
N ASN A 114 -3.39 19.18 16.30
CA ASN A 114 -3.03 17.92 15.65
C ASN A 114 -2.30 18.14 14.31
N ARG A 115 -1.51 19.22 14.24
CA ARG A 115 -0.73 19.59 13.04
C ARG A 115 0.17 18.47 12.53
N LYS A 116 0.72 17.63 13.42
CA LYS A 116 1.60 16.51 13.04
C LYS A 116 0.85 15.47 12.22
N GLU A 117 -0.33 15.06 12.69
CA GLU A 117 -1.21 14.11 12.02
C GLU A 117 -1.72 14.67 10.70
N ARG A 118 -2.12 15.95 10.67
CA ARG A 118 -2.54 16.63 9.45
C ARG A 118 -1.44 16.65 8.39
N ASN A 119 -0.22 16.97 8.78
CA ASN A 119 0.93 16.98 7.87
C ASN A 119 1.30 15.57 7.39
N PHE A 120 1.19 14.57 8.27
CA PHE A 120 1.35 13.17 7.89
C PHE A 120 0.32 12.75 6.83
N LEU A 121 -0.98 13.03 7.06
CA LEU A 121 -2.03 12.71 6.10
C LEU A 121 -1.79 13.39 4.74
N ARG A 122 -1.46 14.68 4.73
CA ARG A 122 -1.15 15.43 3.48
C ARG A 122 0.04 14.81 2.73
N LYS A 123 1.10 14.40 3.46
CA LYS A 123 2.26 13.73 2.86
C LYS A 123 1.87 12.40 2.21
N GLU A 124 1.07 11.59 2.92
CA GLU A 124 0.62 10.29 2.41
C GLU A 124 -0.34 10.45 1.22
N LEU A 125 -1.30 11.39 1.26
CA LEU A 125 -2.19 11.72 0.14
C LEU A 125 -1.40 12.14 -1.11
N LYS A 126 -0.40 13.02 -0.97
CA LYS A 126 0.51 13.38 -2.08
C LYS A 126 1.21 12.14 -2.65
N TRP A 127 1.73 11.27 -1.79
CA TRP A 127 2.38 10.03 -2.21
C TRP A 127 1.42 9.09 -2.95
N MET A 128 0.17 8.99 -2.52
CA MET A 128 -0.89 8.19 -3.16
C MET A 128 -1.34 8.76 -4.51
N GLY A 129 -0.91 9.98 -4.86
CA GLY A 129 -1.30 10.62 -6.12
C GLY A 129 -2.54 11.50 -6.00
N PHE A 130 -2.89 11.96 -4.80
CA PHE A 130 -3.82 13.08 -4.67
C PHE A 130 -3.14 14.41 -5.01
N ARG A 131 -3.97 15.38 -5.38
CA ARG A 131 -3.63 16.79 -5.53
C ARG A 131 -4.57 17.62 -4.66
N GLU A 132 -4.06 18.70 -4.10
CA GLU A 132 -4.85 19.62 -3.29
C GLU A 132 -5.77 20.41 -4.22
N LEU A 133 -7.09 20.29 -4.01
CA LEU A 133 -8.10 21.07 -4.70
C LEU A 133 -8.32 22.40 -3.96
N GLN A 134 -8.39 22.33 -2.63
CA GLN A 134 -8.48 23.45 -1.69
C GLN A 134 -7.86 23.00 -0.36
N HIS A 135 -7.70 23.95 0.58
CA HIS A 135 -7.33 23.60 1.96
C HIS A 135 -8.19 22.46 2.49
N SER A 136 -7.51 21.36 2.83
CA SER A 136 -8.10 20.13 3.35
C SER A 136 -9.06 19.38 2.42
N ILE A 137 -9.09 19.73 1.13
CA ILE A 137 -9.82 19.01 0.08
C ILE A 137 -8.81 18.50 -0.95
N TRP A 138 -8.74 17.19 -1.11
CA TRP A 138 -7.74 16.51 -1.93
C TRP A 138 -8.42 15.62 -2.94
N ILE A 139 -8.03 15.67 -4.21
CA ILE A 139 -8.63 14.88 -5.28
C ILE A 139 -7.63 13.99 -6.03
N THR A 140 -8.11 12.86 -6.54
CA THR A 140 -7.36 11.97 -7.42
C THR A 140 -8.31 11.27 -8.41
N PRO A 141 -7.88 10.94 -9.63
CA PRO A 141 -8.70 10.15 -10.56
C PRO A 141 -8.62 8.64 -10.27
N TYR A 142 -7.71 8.21 -9.38
CA TYR A 142 -7.49 6.80 -9.11
C TYR A 142 -8.52 6.26 -8.14
N ASP A 143 -9.16 5.15 -8.50
CA ASP A 143 -10.06 4.44 -7.60
C ASP A 143 -9.27 3.71 -6.51
N ILE A 144 -9.00 4.39 -5.40
CA ILE A 144 -8.18 3.91 -4.28
C ILE A 144 -8.85 4.05 -2.91
N GLU A 145 -10.19 4.08 -2.88
CA GLU A 145 -10.99 4.23 -1.66
C GLU A 145 -10.64 3.15 -0.64
N LYS A 146 -10.79 1.87 -1.03
CA LYS A 146 -10.55 0.71 -0.17
C LYS A 146 -9.14 0.76 0.41
N GLU A 147 -8.13 1.04 -0.42
CA GLU A 147 -6.74 1.11 0.00
C GLU A 147 -6.51 2.25 1.00
N LEU A 148 -7.08 3.43 0.75
CA LEU A 148 -6.93 4.58 1.64
C LEU A 148 -7.62 4.35 3.00
N LEU A 149 -8.86 3.89 3.01
CA LEU A 149 -9.59 3.59 4.24
C LEU A 149 -8.87 2.52 5.08
N THR A 150 -8.26 1.54 4.41
CA THR A 150 -7.45 0.51 5.07
C THR A 150 -6.18 1.12 5.68
N LEU A 151 -5.49 2.00 4.96
CA LEU A 151 -4.30 2.67 5.48
C LEU A 151 -4.60 3.59 6.66
N LEU A 152 -5.71 4.34 6.63
CA LEU A 152 -6.15 5.18 7.75
C LEU A 152 -6.31 4.37 9.04
N LYS A 153 -6.86 3.15 8.95
CA LYS A 153 -6.98 2.22 10.08
C LYS A 153 -5.61 1.66 10.52
N LEU A 154 -4.74 1.32 9.58
CA LEU A 154 -3.43 0.69 9.85
C LEU A 154 -2.35 1.65 10.38
N TRP A 155 -2.45 2.95 10.12
CA TRP A 155 -1.43 3.89 10.56
C TRP A 155 -1.39 4.09 12.07
N HIS A 156 -2.39 3.59 12.82
CA HIS A 156 -2.49 3.72 14.29
C HIS A 156 -2.31 5.18 14.76
N THR A 157 -2.61 6.13 13.88
CA THR A 157 -2.52 7.57 14.13
C THR A 157 -3.80 8.03 14.80
N ASN A 158 -3.67 8.80 15.88
CA ASN A 158 -4.83 9.39 16.56
C ASN A 158 -5.28 10.66 15.82
N PHE A 159 -5.88 10.47 14.64
CA PHE A 159 -6.53 11.57 13.92
C PHE A 159 -7.71 12.06 14.77
N ARG A 160 -7.48 13.14 15.53
CA ARG A 160 -8.56 13.90 16.16
C ARG A 160 -9.13 14.80 15.07
N GLY A 161 -10.33 14.51 14.60
CA GLY A 161 -10.94 15.24 13.48
C GLY A 161 -11.88 14.38 12.65
N ASP A 162 -12.47 15.00 11.62
CA ASP A 162 -13.29 14.29 10.64
C ASP A 162 -12.50 14.07 9.35
N ILE A 163 -12.62 12.88 8.76
CA ILE A 163 -12.03 12.53 7.46
C ILE A 163 -13.11 11.80 6.68
N ARG A 164 -13.52 12.34 5.53
CA ARG A 164 -14.53 11.75 4.65
C ARG A 164 -13.95 11.49 3.27
N PHE A 165 -14.27 10.32 2.74
CA PHE A 165 -14.05 10.01 1.34
C PHE A 165 -15.32 10.33 0.55
N LEU A 166 -15.14 10.86 -0.66
CA LEU A 166 -16.22 11.23 -1.55
C LEU A 166 -15.90 10.72 -2.96
N VAL A 167 -16.95 10.27 -3.65
CA VAL A 167 -16.92 10.07 -5.10
C VAL A 167 -17.64 11.24 -5.74
N ILE A 168 -16.93 12.00 -6.58
CA ILE A 168 -17.42 13.23 -7.20
C ILE A 168 -17.50 12.99 -8.70
N GLU A 169 -18.71 13.06 -9.27
CA GLU A 169 -18.90 12.84 -10.71
C GLU A 169 -18.48 14.05 -11.55
N LYS A 170 -18.56 15.25 -10.98
CA LYS A 170 -18.22 16.48 -11.68
C LYS A 170 -17.60 17.51 -10.73
N ILE A 171 -16.50 18.11 -11.18
CA ILE A 171 -15.91 19.31 -10.60
C ILE A 171 -15.98 20.39 -11.70
N THR A 172 -16.49 21.56 -11.35
CA THR A 172 -16.50 22.72 -12.27
C THR A 172 -15.05 23.13 -12.58
N ASP A 173 -14.76 23.42 -13.84
CA ASP A 173 -13.44 23.88 -14.32
C ASP A 173 -12.25 22.97 -13.93
N ASP A 174 -12.43 21.66 -14.02
CA ASP A 174 -11.43 20.65 -13.64
C ASP A 174 -10.31 20.42 -14.67
N GLN A 175 -10.23 21.23 -15.74
CA GLN A 175 -9.29 21.02 -16.84
C GLN A 175 -7.84 21.11 -16.37
N TYR A 176 -7.55 21.98 -15.40
CA TYR A 176 -6.23 22.07 -14.76
C TYR A 176 -5.84 20.73 -14.13
N PHE A 177 -6.73 20.13 -13.35
CA PHE A 177 -6.46 18.85 -12.69
C PHE A 177 -6.38 17.69 -13.69
N LYS A 178 -7.26 17.64 -14.70
CA LYS A 178 -7.16 16.67 -15.79
C LYS A 178 -5.79 16.68 -16.46
N SER A 179 -5.25 17.88 -16.71
CA SER A 179 -3.90 18.07 -17.25
C SER A 179 -2.81 17.52 -16.32
N LEU A 180 -2.87 17.84 -15.01
CA LEU A 180 -1.92 17.34 -14.01
C LEU A 180 -1.84 15.81 -13.96
N PHE A 181 -2.95 15.12 -14.24
CA PHE A 181 -3.02 13.66 -14.23
C PHE A 181 -2.78 13.01 -15.61
N SER A 182 -2.56 13.81 -16.65
CA SER A 182 -2.45 13.35 -18.04
C SER A 182 -3.69 12.58 -18.51
N ILE A 183 -4.88 12.99 -18.04
CA ILE A 183 -6.16 12.42 -18.47
C ILE A 183 -6.44 12.96 -19.87
N LYS A 184 -6.54 12.06 -20.86
CA LYS A 184 -6.92 12.45 -22.22
C LYS A 184 -8.41 12.80 -22.25
N LYS A 185 -8.77 13.82 -23.02
CA LYS A 185 -10.16 14.17 -23.31
C LYS A 185 -10.86 13.02 -24.05
#